data_AF-A0A0D3RTD1-F1
#
_entry.id   AF-A0A0D3RTD1-F1
#
_cell.length_a   1.000
_cell.length_b   1.000
_cell.length_c   1.000
_cell.angle_alpha   90.00
_cell.angle_beta   90.00
_cell.angle_gamma   90.00
#
_symmetry.space_group_name_H-M   'P 1'
#
loop_
_entity.id
_entity.type
_entity.pdbx_description
1 polymer ?
#
loop_
_entity_poly.entity_id
_entity_poly.type
_entity_poly.pdbx_seq_one_letter_code
_entity_poly.pdbx_strand_id
1 'polypeptide(L)'
;MTSSTKAKKQRKARAHAPLHKKKRMMAAHLDSALMSEYNVRSLPVKKGDTVKVIRGSEDFKASEAKVASVDLKHCKIIIENVTVPKADGTQKPKPVDPSDVLLTKLDLSDPWRKAKLDSLKGA
;
A
#
# COMPACT_ATOMS: atom_id res chain seq x y z
N MET A 1 12.08 2.14 13.01
CA MET A 1 13.33 2.36 12.24
C MET A 1 14.42 2.80 13.22
N THR A 2 15.66 2.95 12.78
CA THR A 2 16.76 3.43 13.65
C THR A 2 16.53 4.91 14.04
N SER A 3 16.97 5.32 15.22
CA SER A 3 16.86 6.72 15.70
C SER A 3 17.92 7.66 15.10
N SER A 4 18.97 7.10 14.50
CA SER A 4 20.13 7.89 14.04
C SER A 4 19.80 8.85 12.89
N THR A 5 20.20 10.11 13.02
CA THR A 5 20.07 11.15 11.96
C THR A 5 20.92 10.85 10.71
N LYS A 6 21.90 9.93 10.78
CA LYS A 6 22.80 9.63 9.66
C LYS A 6 22.05 8.96 8.50
N ALA A 7 21.99 9.63 7.34
CA ALA A 7 21.28 9.16 6.15
C ALA A 7 21.70 7.73 5.71
N LYS A 8 23.00 7.42 5.77
CA LYS A 8 23.53 6.07 5.45
C LYS A 8 22.93 4.99 6.35
N LYS A 9 22.81 5.27 7.66
CA LYS A 9 22.24 4.33 8.64
C LYS A 9 20.74 4.14 8.42
N GLN A 10 20.02 5.19 8.05
CA GLN A 10 18.59 5.13 7.72
C GLN A 10 18.33 4.29 6.46
N ARG A 11 19.07 4.53 5.38
CA ARG A 11 18.95 3.75 4.13
C ARG A 11 19.27 2.27 4.35
N LYS A 12 20.36 1.97 5.08
CA LYS A 12 20.74 0.58 5.42
C LYS A 12 19.64 -0.12 6.24
N ALA A 13 19.09 0.56 7.25
CA ALA A 13 18.03 0.01 8.07
C ALA A 13 16.75 -0.29 7.27
N ARG A 14 16.41 0.55 6.28
CA ARG A 14 15.27 0.35 5.40
C ARG A 14 15.46 -0.82 4.44
N ALA A 15 16.62 -0.88 3.77
CA ALA A 15 16.93 -1.92 2.79
C ALA A 15 16.95 -3.32 3.41
N HIS A 16 17.59 -3.46 4.57
CA HIS A 16 17.78 -4.73 5.28
C HIS A 16 16.75 -4.97 6.40
N ALA A 17 15.62 -4.26 6.40
CA ALA A 17 14.58 -4.51 7.38
C ALA A 17 14.01 -5.95 7.23
N PRO A 18 13.73 -6.67 8.32
CA PRO A 18 13.05 -7.95 8.26
C PRO A 18 11.60 -7.78 7.77
N LEU A 19 11.01 -8.83 7.20
CA LEU A 19 9.71 -8.79 6.52
C LEU A 19 8.56 -8.23 7.39
N HIS A 20 8.50 -8.62 8.67
CA HIS A 20 7.48 -8.12 9.60
C HIS A 20 7.58 -6.60 9.83
N LYS A 21 8.79 -6.01 9.76
CA LYS A 21 8.98 -4.54 9.84
C LYS A 21 8.65 -3.87 8.52
N LYS A 22 8.93 -4.51 7.38
CA LYS A 22 8.56 -4.00 6.05
C LYS A 22 7.05 -3.88 5.88
N LYS A 23 6.25 -4.74 6.53
CA LYS A 23 4.78 -4.60 6.57
C LYS A 23 4.31 -3.20 7.00
N ARG A 24 4.95 -2.57 7.99
CA ARG A 24 4.62 -1.21 8.43
C ARG A 24 4.97 -0.15 7.39
N MET A 25 5.99 -0.40 6.56
CA MET A 25 6.38 0.50 5.48
C MET A 25 5.43 0.45 4.28
N MET A 26 4.59 -0.58 4.20
CA MET A 26 3.59 -0.76 3.14
C MET A 26 2.24 -0.09 3.47
N ALA A 27 2.26 0.93 4.33
CA ALA A 27 1.06 1.65 4.71
C ALA A 27 0.70 2.69 3.63
N ALA A 28 -0.57 2.68 3.23
CA ALA A 28 -1.17 3.66 2.33
C ALA A 28 -2.17 4.53 3.09
N HIS A 29 -2.43 5.73 2.58
CA HIS A 29 -3.43 6.63 3.16
C HIS A 29 -4.84 6.09 2.93
N LEU A 30 -5.72 6.28 3.93
CA LEU A 30 -7.13 5.99 3.79
C LEU A 30 -7.84 7.15 3.11
N ASP A 31 -8.94 6.86 2.42
CA ASP A 31 -9.87 7.89 1.96
C ASP A 31 -10.51 8.62 3.14
N SER A 32 -10.94 9.87 2.94
CA SER A 32 -11.46 10.73 4.01
C SER A 32 -12.66 10.12 4.72
N ALA A 33 -13.54 9.42 4.00
CA ALA A 33 -14.68 8.70 4.57
C ALA A 33 -14.22 7.58 5.53
N LEU A 34 -13.25 6.76 5.12
CA LEU A 34 -12.70 5.68 5.94
C LEU A 34 -11.86 6.23 7.10
N MET A 35 -11.17 7.36 6.90
CA MET A 35 -10.43 8.01 7.99
C MET A 35 -11.37 8.44 9.11
N SER A 36 -12.51 9.04 8.78
CA SER A 36 -13.52 9.45 9.77
C SER A 36 -14.17 8.25 10.46
N GLU A 37 -14.41 7.15 9.74
CA GLU A 37 -15.04 5.96 10.31
C GLU A 37 -14.13 5.21 11.29
N TYR A 38 -12.85 5.05 10.95
CA TYR A 38 -11.90 4.24 11.72
C TYR A 38 -10.95 5.06 12.60
N ASN A 39 -11.02 6.39 12.55
CA ASN A 39 -10.10 7.34 13.20
C ASN A 39 -8.60 7.04 12.96
N VAL A 40 -8.26 6.54 11.77
CA VAL A 40 -6.90 6.14 11.41
C VAL A 40 -6.51 6.82 10.10
N ARG A 41 -5.27 7.31 10.02
CA ARG A 41 -4.76 8.01 8.83
C ARG A 41 -4.25 7.06 7.72
N SER A 42 -3.69 5.91 8.10
CA SER A 42 -3.10 4.97 7.14
C SER A 42 -3.08 3.54 7.66
N LEU A 43 -3.13 2.58 6.73
CA LEU A 43 -3.10 1.15 7.02
C LEU A 43 -2.19 0.40 6.05
N PRO A 44 -1.55 -0.70 6.49
CA PRO A 44 -0.84 -1.61 5.60
C PRO A 44 -1.78 -2.18 4.53
N VAL A 45 -1.38 -2.03 3.27
CA VAL A 45 -2.12 -2.55 2.11
C VAL A 45 -2.12 -4.08 2.14
N LYS A 46 -3.27 -4.69 1.83
CA LYS A 46 -3.44 -6.13 1.66
C LYS A 46 -3.96 -6.45 0.25
N LYS A 47 -3.73 -7.71 -0.16
CA LYS A 47 -4.39 -8.28 -1.33
C LYS A 47 -5.91 -8.20 -1.13
N GLY A 48 -6.63 -7.79 -2.16
CA GLY A 48 -8.09 -7.66 -2.12
C GLY A 48 -8.61 -6.28 -1.69
N ASP A 49 -7.77 -5.41 -1.12
CA ASP A 49 -8.14 -4.00 -0.90
C ASP A 49 -8.36 -3.31 -2.26
N THR A 50 -9.34 -2.40 -2.33
CA THR A 50 -9.51 -1.50 -3.47
C THR A 50 -8.75 -0.22 -3.22
N VAL A 51 -7.98 0.17 -4.23
CA VAL A 51 -7.09 1.31 -4.17
C VAL A 51 -7.29 2.24 -5.35
N LYS A 52 -7.04 3.53 -5.11
CA LYS A 52 -6.99 4.59 -6.10
C LYS A 52 -5.57 5.10 -6.23
N VAL A 53 -5.04 5.14 -7.45
CA VAL A 53 -3.70 5.69 -7.70
C VAL A 53 -3.79 7.22 -7.72
N ILE A 54 -3.01 7.89 -6.86
CA ILE A 54 -2.97 9.36 -6.78
C ILE A 54 -1.83 9.92 -7.63
N ARG A 55 -0.67 9.26 -7.61
CA ARG A 55 0.56 9.74 -8.25
C ARG A 55 1.03 8.73 -9.30
N GLY A 56 1.56 9.24 -10.42
CA GLY A 56 2.06 8.42 -11.51
C GLY A 56 1.88 9.07 -12.87
N SER A 57 2.07 8.27 -13.93
CA SER A 57 1.74 8.66 -15.31
C SER A 57 0.23 8.83 -15.45
N GLU A 58 -0.18 9.78 -16.29
CA GLU A 58 -1.60 10.17 -16.46
C GLU A 58 -2.49 8.98 -16.83
N ASP A 59 -1.95 7.96 -17.51
CA ASP A 59 -2.68 6.75 -17.93
C ASP A 59 -3.28 5.93 -16.76
N PHE A 60 -2.65 5.97 -15.58
CA PHE A 60 -3.08 5.18 -14.41
C PHE A 60 -3.55 6.05 -13.26
N LYS A 61 -3.46 7.36 -13.41
CA LYS A 61 -3.82 8.31 -12.36
C LYS A 61 -5.33 8.34 -12.21
N ALA A 62 -5.79 8.37 -10.97
CA ALA A 62 -7.20 8.25 -10.58
C ALA A 62 -7.89 6.92 -10.96
N SER A 63 -7.17 5.94 -11.51
CA SER A 63 -7.71 4.60 -11.71
C SER A 63 -7.96 3.91 -10.36
N GLU A 64 -9.16 3.34 -10.22
CA GLU A 64 -9.57 2.57 -9.06
C GLU A 64 -9.59 1.09 -9.40
N ALA A 65 -8.81 0.29 -8.68
CA ALA A 65 -8.67 -1.13 -8.94
C ALA A 65 -8.27 -1.89 -7.68
N LYS A 66 -8.40 -3.22 -7.71
CA LYS A 66 -8.03 -4.07 -6.58
C LYS A 66 -6.53 -4.35 -6.57
N VAL A 67 -6.01 -4.61 -5.37
CA VAL A 67 -4.63 -5.05 -5.18
C VAL A 67 -4.53 -6.54 -5.46
N ALA A 68 -3.80 -6.91 -6.53
CA ALA A 68 -3.58 -8.30 -6.92
C ALA A 68 -2.51 -8.98 -6.06
N SER A 69 -1.41 -8.27 -5.77
CA SER A 69 -0.28 -8.81 -5.02
C SER A 69 0.48 -7.73 -4.26
N VAL A 70 1.08 -8.11 -3.13
CA VAL A 70 1.88 -7.25 -2.26
C VAL A 70 3.24 -7.89 -2.08
N ASP A 71 4.30 -7.24 -2.57
CA ASP A 71 5.68 -7.71 -2.43
C ASP A 71 6.41 -6.94 -1.32
N LEU A 72 6.54 -7.61 -0.16
CA LEU A 72 7.25 -7.08 0.99
C LEU A 72 8.77 -6.96 0.77
N LYS A 73 9.39 -7.73 -0.13
CA LYS A 73 10.84 -7.70 -0.32
C LYS A 73 11.27 -6.39 -0.98
N HIS A 74 10.58 -6.01 -2.05
CA HIS A 74 10.85 -4.80 -2.83
C HIS A 74 10.00 -3.59 -2.40
N CYS A 75 9.12 -3.78 -1.42
CA CYS A 75 8.17 -2.76 -0.97
C CYS A 75 7.30 -2.20 -2.12
N LYS A 76 6.81 -3.08 -3.00
CA LYS A 76 5.95 -2.71 -4.12
C LYS A 76 4.61 -3.44 -4.08
N ILE A 77 3.60 -2.81 -4.64
CA ILE A 77 2.26 -3.38 -4.82
C ILE A 77 1.98 -3.54 -6.32
N ILE A 78 1.21 -4.56 -6.66
CA ILE A 78 0.69 -4.79 -8.00
C ILE A 78 -0.82 -4.58 -7.93
N ILE A 79 -1.29 -3.66 -8.76
CA ILE A 79 -2.70 -3.28 -8.86
C ILE A 79 -3.25 -3.87 -10.17
N GLU A 80 -4.48 -4.36 -10.13
CA GLU A 80 -5.19 -4.83 -11.32
C GLU A 80 -5.37 -3.68 -12.32
N ASN A 81 -5.31 -3.97 -13.64
CA ASN A 81 -5.43 -2.99 -14.72
C ASN A 81 -4.36 -1.89 -14.78
N VAL A 82 -3.34 -1.93 -13.91
CA VAL A 82 -2.17 -1.04 -13.97
C VAL A 82 -1.02 -1.81 -14.63
N THR A 83 -1.01 -1.81 -15.95
CA THR A 83 -0.10 -2.60 -16.80
C THR A 83 0.63 -1.74 -17.81
N VAL A 84 1.82 -2.16 -18.23
CA VAL A 84 2.61 -1.53 -19.29
C VAL A 84 2.71 -2.49 -20.47
N PRO A 85 2.44 -2.05 -21.71
CA PRO A 85 2.62 -2.87 -22.90
C PRO A 85 4.12 -3.09 -23.17
N LYS A 86 4.50 -4.31 -23.52
CA LYS A 86 5.82 -4.63 -24.08
C LYS A 86 5.81 -4.51 -25.60
N ALA A 87 6.99 -4.47 -26.20
CA ALA A 87 7.17 -4.52 -27.66
C ALA A 87 6.50 -5.76 -28.29
N ASP A 88 6.48 -6.89 -27.56
CA ASP A 88 5.84 -8.14 -27.99
C ASP A 88 4.30 -8.12 -27.90
N GLY A 89 3.68 -6.98 -27.53
CA GLY A 89 2.23 -6.83 -27.34
C GLY A 89 1.69 -7.38 -26.02
N THR A 90 2.51 -8.09 -25.24
CA THR A 90 2.09 -8.61 -23.91
C THR A 90 2.03 -7.50 -22.87
N GLN A 91 1.04 -7.55 -21.98
CA GLN A 91 0.89 -6.60 -20.88
C GLN A 91 1.62 -7.09 -19.63
N LYS A 92 2.51 -6.26 -19.08
CA LYS A 92 3.21 -6.55 -17.82
C LYS A 92 2.64 -5.70 -16.68
N PRO A 93 2.34 -6.26 -15.50
CA PRO A 93 1.95 -5.46 -14.35
C PRO A 93 3.05 -4.47 -13.96
N LYS A 94 2.66 -3.21 -13.71
CA LYS A 94 3.57 -2.17 -13.24
C LYS A 94 3.64 -2.23 -11.70
N PRO A 95 4.83 -2.34 -11.10
CA PRO A 95 4.98 -2.21 -9.66
C PRO A 95 4.74 -0.75 -9.24
N VAL A 96 3.86 -0.55 -8.27
CA VAL A 96 3.50 0.77 -7.72
C VAL A 96 3.98 0.87 -6.27
N ASP A 97 4.31 2.08 -5.82
CA ASP A 97 4.63 2.33 -4.42
C ASP A 97 3.35 2.50 -3.60
N PRO A 98 3.23 1.90 -2.40
CA PRO A 98 2.04 2.08 -1.56
C PRO A 98 1.82 3.55 -1.14
N SER A 99 2.85 4.39 -1.15
CA SER A 99 2.71 5.83 -0.83
C SER A 99 2.07 6.66 -1.94
N ASP A 100 1.99 6.14 -3.16
CA ASP A 100 1.39 6.81 -4.32
C ASP A 100 -0.12 6.53 -4.45
N VAL A 101 -0.70 5.86 -3.46
CA VAL A 101 -1.99 5.19 -3.53
C VAL A 101 -2.85 5.51 -2.31
N LEU A 102 -4.17 5.56 -2.52
CA LEU A 102 -5.20 5.78 -1.52
C LEU A 102 -6.10 4.55 -1.41
N LEU A 103 -6.37 4.09 -0.19
CA LEU A 103 -7.29 2.99 0.07
C LEU A 103 -8.73 3.51 0.06
N THR A 104 -9.54 3.03 -0.88
CA THR A 104 -10.97 3.42 -1.02
C THR A 104 -11.91 2.40 -0.40
N LYS A 105 -11.60 1.10 -0.50
CA LYS A 105 -12.36 0.02 0.15
C LYS A 105 -11.40 -0.98 0.77
N LEU A 106 -11.71 -1.41 2.00
CA LEU A 106 -10.89 -2.36 2.75
C LEU A 106 -11.47 -3.77 2.62
N ASP A 107 -10.58 -4.75 2.44
CA ASP A 107 -10.94 -6.14 2.66
C ASP A 107 -10.90 -6.47 4.17
N LEU A 108 -12.07 -6.85 4.69
CA LEU A 108 -12.30 -7.21 6.09
C LEU A 108 -12.51 -8.72 6.29
N SER A 109 -12.16 -9.54 5.29
CA SER A 109 -12.23 -11.00 5.38
C SER A 109 -11.41 -11.58 6.54
N ASP A 110 -10.27 -10.95 6.89
CA ASP A 110 -9.40 -11.36 7.99
C ASP A 110 -9.93 -10.87 9.36
N PRO A 111 -10.31 -11.77 10.29
CA PRO A 111 -10.81 -11.41 11.61
C PRO A 111 -9.86 -10.53 12.42
N TRP A 112 -8.54 -10.74 12.30
CA TRP A 112 -7.56 -9.95 13.05
C TRP A 112 -7.46 -8.51 12.55
N ARG A 113 -7.61 -8.30 11.25
CA ARG A 113 -7.64 -6.95 10.67
C ARG A 113 -8.90 -6.22 11.10
N LYS A 114 -10.04 -6.89 11.08
CA LYS A 114 -11.32 -6.34 11.54
C LYS A 114 -11.25 -5.98 13.03
N ALA A 115 -10.84 -6.90 13.89
CA ALA A 115 -10.70 -6.65 15.33
C ALA A 115 -9.73 -5.49 15.63
N LYS A 116 -8.63 -5.38 14.89
CA LYS A 116 -7.69 -4.25 15.01
C LYS A 116 -8.35 -2.92 14.65
N LEU A 117 -9.14 -2.89 13.58
CA LEU A 117 -9.84 -1.69 13.13
C LEU A 117 -10.96 -1.28 14.08
N ASP A 118 -11.74 -2.25 14.56
CA ASP A 118 -12.81 -2.01 15.52
C ASP A 118 -12.25 -1.46 16.85
N SER A 119 -11.07 -1.94 17.29
CA SER A 119 -10.39 -1.38 18.46
C SER A 119 -9.94 0.09 18.31
N LEU A 120 -9.89 0.60 17.07
CA LEU A 120 -9.45 1.97 16.77
C LEU A 120 -10.63 2.94 16.56
N LYS A 121 -11.85 2.43 16.32
CA LYS A 121 -13.06 3.24 16.09
C LYS A 121 -13.51 4.12 17.27
N GLY A 122 -12.99 3.88 18.47
CA GLY A 122 -13.42 4.56 19.70
C GLY A 122 -12.31 5.24 20.50
N ALA A 123 -11.12 5.39 19.90
CA ALA A 123 -10.00 6.12 20.50
C ALA A 123 -9.93 7.57 20.01
#